data_AF-A0A7K5F8Z4-F1
#
_entry.id   AF-A0A7K5F8Z4-F1
#
_cell.length_a   1.000
_cell.length_b   1.000
_cell.length_c   1.000
_cell.angle_alpha   90.00
_cell.angle_beta   90.00
_cell.angle_gamma   90.00
#
_symmetry.space_group_name_H-M   'P 1'
#
loop_
_entity.id
_entity.type
_entity.pdbx_description
1 polymer ?
#
loop_
_entity_poly.entity_id
_entity_poly.type
_entity_poly.pdbx_seq_one_letter_code
_entity_poly.pdbx_strand_id
1 'polypeptide(L)'
;MTGEAKTKLSRNLLRMKFMQKGLDAQTKKELEEEEKKVISDEHWYLDVPVKKAKESFIVEERSFVVCEELLYGRMSFHGFNPEIEKLMIQMNSKNKKEEIEVDDKMEADVSDAEMARRYETLVGTVGKKFMRRRDQRVFMDEENCENIEIRPSKKAKKKFLKPRD
;
A
#
# COMPACT_ATOMS: atom_id res chain seq x y z
N MET A 1 13.24 -12.38 -42.11
CA MET A 1 12.41 -12.54 -40.90
C MET A 1 13.09 -13.58 -40.00
N THR A 2 14.16 -13.22 -39.32
CA THR A 2 14.88 -14.11 -38.39
C THR A 2 14.55 -13.63 -36.97
N GLY A 3 13.56 -14.25 -36.34
CA GLY A 3 13.26 -13.99 -34.93
C GLY A 3 14.41 -14.47 -34.07
N GLU A 4 15.03 -13.55 -33.33
CA GLU A 4 16.06 -13.87 -32.34
C GLU A 4 15.47 -14.79 -31.26
N ALA A 5 15.81 -16.08 -31.31
CA ALA A 5 15.51 -17.00 -30.24
C ALA A 5 16.35 -16.59 -29.02
N LYS A 6 15.71 -15.91 -28.05
CA LYS A 6 16.36 -15.57 -26.78
C LYS A 6 16.92 -16.84 -26.15
N THR A 7 18.24 -16.90 -25.98
CA THR A 7 18.95 -18.02 -25.35
C THR A 7 18.59 -18.06 -23.87
N LYS A 8 17.71 -18.98 -23.48
CA LYS A 8 17.34 -19.18 -22.07
C LYS A 8 18.40 -20.03 -21.37
N LEU A 9 18.69 -19.67 -20.12
CA LEU A 9 19.56 -20.46 -19.24
C LEU A 9 18.90 -21.79 -18.85
N SER A 10 19.71 -22.80 -18.52
CA SER A 10 19.19 -24.12 -18.13
C SER A 10 18.51 -24.07 -16.75
N ARG A 11 17.46 -24.89 -16.58
CA ARG A 11 16.70 -24.98 -15.32
C ARG A 11 17.58 -25.35 -14.12
N ASN A 12 18.53 -26.27 -14.29
CA ASN A 12 19.44 -26.68 -13.22
C ASN A 12 20.33 -25.53 -12.74
N LEU A 13 20.80 -24.67 -13.66
CA LEU A 13 21.58 -23.49 -13.31
C LEU A 13 20.71 -22.46 -12.58
N LEU A 14 19.48 -22.27 -13.07
CA LEU A 14 18.48 -21.35 -12.49
C LEU A 14 18.09 -21.73 -11.05
N ARG A 15 18.15 -23.02 -10.72
CA ARG A 15 17.88 -23.56 -9.39
C ARG A 15 18.97 -23.24 -8.36
N MET A 16 20.18 -22.85 -8.78
CA MET A 16 21.27 -22.59 -7.86
C MET A 16 21.00 -21.37 -6.97
N LYS A 17 21.37 -21.44 -5.69
CA LYS A 17 21.08 -20.41 -4.67
C LYS A 17 21.48 -18.98 -5.08
N PHE A 18 22.59 -18.83 -5.81
CA PHE A 18 23.06 -17.51 -6.26
C PHE A 18 22.20 -16.93 -7.41
N MET A 19 21.56 -17.78 -8.22
CA MET A 19 20.64 -17.35 -9.27
C MET A 19 19.25 -16.98 -8.72
N GLN A 20 18.85 -17.56 -7.58
CA GLN A 20 17.52 -17.35 -7.00
C GLN A 20 17.22 -15.90 -6.57
N LYS A 21 18.24 -15.10 -6.23
CA LYS A 21 18.04 -13.70 -5.80
C LYS A 21 17.66 -12.75 -6.94
N GLY A 22 18.16 -13.00 -8.15
CA GLY A 22 17.95 -12.15 -9.33
C GLY A 22 16.95 -12.73 -10.32
N LEU A 23 16.20 -13.76 -9.91
CA LEU A 23 15.24 -14.42 -10.77
C LEU A 23 13.93 -13.64 -10.86
N ASP A 24 13.35 -13.59 -12.05
CA ASP A 24 12.01 -13.08 -12.23
C ASP A 24 11.00 -13.90 -11.41
N ALA A 25 10.01 -13.23 -10.82
CA ALA A 25 8.99 -13.89 -10.02
C ALA A 25 8.21 -14.96 -10.80
N GLN A 26 8.11 -14.83 -12.13
CA GLN A 26 7.45 -15.81 -13.00
C GLN A 26 8.27 -17.09 -13.13
N THR A 27 9.57 -16.99 -13.41
CA THR A 27 10.45 -18.17 -13.56
C THR A 27 10.67 -18.89 -12.23
N LYS A 28 10.61 -18.18 -11.11
CA LYS A 28 10.66 -18.79 -9.78
C LYS A 28 9.41 -19.64 -9.50
N LYS A 29 8.22 -19.12 -9.84
CA LYS A 29 6.96 -19.86 -9.70
C LYS A 29 6.94 -21.13 -10.56
N GLU A 30 7.42 -21.05 -11.80
CA GLU A 30 7.53 -22.22 -12.68
C GLU A 30 8.40 -23.33 -12.06
N LEU A 31 9.55 -22.98 -11.48
CA LEU A 31 10.43 -23.95 -10.80
C LEU A 31 9.77 -24.54 -9.54
N GLU A 32 9.09 -23.73 -8.73
CA GLU A 32 8.37 -24.20 -7.54
C GLU A 32 7.19 -25.12 -7.90
N GLU A 33 6.49 -24.85 -9.00
CA GLU A 33 5.42 -25.71 -9.53
C GLU A 33 5.97 -27.03 -10.06
N GLU A 34 7.11 -27.03 -10.74
CA GLU A 34 7.80 -28.26 -11.16
C GLU A 34 8.20 -29.11 -9.95
N GLU A 35 8.71 -28.50 -8.87
CA GLU A 35 9.03 -29.21 -7.62
C GLU A 35 7.77 -29.77 -6.94
N LYS A 36 6.69 -28.98 -6.89
CA LYS A 36 5.40 -29.43 -6.34
C LYS A 36 4.78 -30.56 -7.16
N LYS A 37 4.95 -30.55 -8.49
CA LYS A 37 4.47 -31.64 -9.37
C LYS A 37 5.20 -32.94 -9.07
N VAL A 38 6.53 -32.91 -8.93
CA VAL A 38 7.31 -34.10 -8.54
C VAL A 38 6.83 -34.66 -7.20
N ILE A 39 6.62 -33.80 -6.20
CA ILE A 39 6.10 -34.23 -4.89
C ILE A 39 4.68 -34.78 -5.02
N SER A 40 3.82 -34.15 -5.81
CA SER A 40 2.43 -34.60 -6.02
C SER A 40 2.36 -35.92 -6.76
N ASP A 41 3.24 -36.17 -7.72
CA ASP A 41 3.30 -37.40 -8.50
C ASP A 41 3.76 -38.58 -7.63
N GLU A 42 4.61 -38.32 -6.63
CA GLU A 42 5.05 -39.30 -5.63
C GLU A 42 4.04 -39.47 -4.47
N HIS A 43 3.20 -38.46 -4.23
CA HIS A 43 2.23 -38.48 -3.14
C HIS A 43 1.00 -39.32 -3.51
N TRP A 44 1.05 -40.60 -3.19
CA TRP A 44 -0.10 -41.49 -3.31
C TRP A 44 -1.08 -41.26 -2.16
N TYR A 45 -2.38 -41.17 -2.46
CA TYR A 45 -3.46 -41.09 -1.47
C TYR A 45 -4.20 -42.43 -1.42
N LEU A 46 -4.50 -42.91 -0.20
CA LEU A 46 -5.43 -44.03 -0.01
C LEU A 46 -6.84 -43.50 0.22
N ASP A 47 -7.71 -43.66 -0.77
CA ASP A 47 -9.12 -43.31 -0.64
C ASP A 47 -9.85 -44.33 0.22
N VAL A 48 -9.90 -44.06 1.53
CA VAL A 48 -10.72 -44.82 2.47
C VAL A 48 -12.09 -44.16 2.58
N PRO A 49 -13.15 -44.70 1.93
CA PRO A 49 -14.47 -44.05 1.85
C PRO A 49 -15.14 -43.81 3.21
N VAL A 50 -14.77 -44.57 4.23
CA VAL A 50 -15.37 -44.50 5.58
C VAL A 50 -14.74 -43.40 6.46
N LYS A 51 -13.53 -42.93 6.14
CA LYS A 51 -12.80 -41.95 6.98
C LYS A 51 -13.03 -40.50 6.55
N LYS A 52 -13.31 -40.24 5.26
CA LYS A 52 -13.58 -38.88 4.76
C LYS A 52 -14.83 -38.23 5.39
N ALA A 53 -15.80 -39.04 5.85
CA ALA A 53 -17.01 -38.57 6.49
C ALA A 53 -16.89 -38.42 8.03
N LYS A 54 -15.75 -38.82 8.61
CA LYS A 54 -15.52 -38.80 10.06
C LYS A 54 -14.37 -37.85 10.39
N GLU A 55 -14.58 -36.57 10.13
CA GLU A 55 -13.80 -35.55 10.84
C GLU A 55 -14.04 -35.74 12.34
N SER A 56 -13.00 -35.61 13.17
CA SER A 56 -13.13 -35.79 14.60
C SER A 56 -14.11 -34.77 15.16
N PHE A 57 -15.25 -35.23 15.70
CA PHE A 57 -16.26 -34.35 16.30
C PHE A 57 -15.73 -33.58 17.52
N ILE A 58 -14.71 -34.13 18.19
CA ILE A 58 -14.03 -33.54 19.34
C ILE A 58 -12.53 -33.61 19.08
N VAL A 59 -11.86 -32.47 19.20
CA VAL A 59 -10.41 -32.34 19.10
C VAL A 59 -9.87 -31.98 20.48
N GLU A 60 -9.07 -32.88 21.06
CA GLU A 60 -8.41 -32.63 22.33
C GLU A 60 -7.13 -31.82 22.08
N GLU A 61 -7.15 -30.55 22.44
CA GLU A 61 -5.96 -29.72 22.43
C GLU A 61 -5.34 -29.62 23.83
N ARG A 62 -4.01 -29.79 23.89
CA ARG A 62 -3.23 -29.64 25.13
C ARG A 62 -2.83 -28.19 25.40
N SER A 63 -3.07 -27.29 24.45
CA SER A 63 -2.62 -25.91 24.52
C SER A 63 -3.71 -25.03 25.11
N PHE A 64 -3.35 -24.22 26.11
CA PHE A 64 -4.26 -23.21 26.66
C PHE A 64 -4.39 -21.98 25.76
N VAL A 65 -3.53 -21.82 24.74
CA VAL A 65 -3.54 -20.65 23.84
C VAL A 65 -4.88 -20.48 23.11
N VAL A 66 -5.58 -21.58 22.81
CA VAL A 66 -6.88 -21.53 22.13
C VAL A 66 -8.02 -21.25 23.10
N CYS A 67 -7.86 -21.65 24.37
CA CYS A 67 -8.87 -21.49 25.41
C CYS A 67 -8.78 -20.15 26.15
N GLU A 68 -7.57 -19.60 26.29
CA GLU A 68 -7.30 -18.37 27.03
C GLU A 68 -6.73 -17.30 26.09
N GLU A 69 -7.25 -16.07 26.19
CA GLU A 69 -6.77 -14.90 25.44
C GLU A 69 -5.45 -14.37 26.03
N LEU A 70 -4.38 -15.16 25.91
CA LEU A 70 -3.08 -14.84 26.49
C LEU A 70 -2.43 -13.64 25.82
N LEU A 71 -1.92 -12.73 26.65
CA LEU A 71 -1.12 -11.59 26.21
C LEU A 71 0.32 -12.01 25.90
N TYR A 72 0.99 -11.19 25.07
CA TYR A 72 2.40 -11.35 24.77
C TYR A 72 3.26 -11.19 26.04
N GLY A 73 4.02 -12.23 26.38
CA GLY A 73 4.71 -12.32 27.68
C GLY A 73 5.94 -11.41 27.85
N ARG A 74 6.58 -10.94 26.76
CA ARG A 74 7.70 -9.99 26.89
C ARG A 74 7.15 -8.58 26.99
N MET A 75 7.22 -8.01 28.19
CA MET A 75 6.76 -6.66 28.51
C MET A 75 7.90 -5.84 29.10
N SER A 76 7.98 -4.58 28.69
CA SER A 76 8.81 -3.53 29.29
C SER A 76 7.89 -2.41 29.73
N PHE A 77 8.28 -1.69 30.77
CA PHE A 77 7.51 -0.56 31.29
C PHE A 77 8.43 0.63 31.51
N HIS A 78 7.84 1.82 31.52
CA HIS A 78 8.54 3.08 31.83
C HIS A 78 9.76 3.37 30.93
N GLY A 79 9.76 2.90 29.68
CA GLY A 79 10.81 3.19 28.72
C GLY A 79 12.12 2.44 28.95
N PHE A 80 12.12 1.35 29.74
CA PHE A 80 13.32 0.55 29.98
C PHE A 80 13.84 -0.10 28.69
N ASN A 81 12.92 -0.48 27.80
CA ASN A 81 13.22 -0.88 26.44
C ASN A 81 12.08 -0.45 25.49
N PRO A 82 12.24 0.64 24.73
CA PRO A 82 11.20 1.15 23.85
C PRO A 82 10.89 0.21 22.67
N GLU A 83 11.82 -0.67 22.26
CA GLU A 83 11.55 -1.66 21.22
C GLU A 83 10.61 -2.76 21.71
N ILE A 84 10.80 -3.21 22.96
CA ILE A 84 9.92 -4.22 23.58
C ILE A 84 8.54 -3.62 23.87
N GLU A 85 8.46 -2.36 24.28
CA GLU A 85 7.17 -1.66 24.47
C GLU A 85 6.38 -1.56 23.16
N LYS A 86 7.04 -1.17 22.06
CA LYS A 86 6.41 -1.17 20.73
C LYS A 86 5.96 -2.56 20.31
N LEU A 87 6.80 -3.58 20.53
CA LEU A 87 6.47 -4.97 20.21
C LEU A 87 5.29 -5.49 21.04
N MET A 88 5.25 -5.17 22.33
CA MET A 88 4.15 -5.50 23.24
C MET A 88 2.85 -4.90 22.74
N ILE A 89 2.86 -3.62 22.37
CA ILE A 89 1.68 -2.95 21.81
C ILE A 89 1.26 -3.67 20.53
N GLN A 90 2.15 -3.83 19.54
CA GLN A 90 1.80 -4.44 18.25
C GLN A 90 1.24 -5.87 18.35
N MET A 91 1.81 -6.70 19.22
CA MET A 91 1.37 -8.10 19.36
C MET A 91 0.06 -8.21 20.12
N ASN A 92 -0.15 -7.38 21.15
CA ASN A 92 -1.41 -7.38 21.91
C ASN A 92 -2.54 -6.63 21.18
N SER A 93 -2.21 -5.67 20.32
CA SER A 93 -3.16 -4.94 19.47
C SER A 93 -3.98 -5.85 18.56
N LYS A 94 -3.37 -6.94 18.07
CA LYS A 94 -4.06 -7.92 17.23
C LYS A 94 -5.21 -8.61 17.95
N ASN A 95 -5.10 -8.77 19.26
CA ASN A 95 -6.13 -9.34 20.12
C ASN A 95 -7.12 -8.25 20.57
N LYS A 96 -6.65 -7.00 20.74
CA LYS A 96 -7.43 -5.86 21.22
C LYS A 96 -7.78 -4.87 20.11
N LYS A 97 -8.36 -5.35 19.01
CA LYS A 97 -8.82 -4.49 17.89
C LYS A 97 -9.94 -3.51 18.28
N GLU A 98 -10.52 -3.64 19.48
CA GLU A 98 -11.66 -2.83 19.93
C GLU A 98 -11.27 -1.49 20.59
N GLU A 99 -9.99 -1.25 20.95
CA GLU A 99 -9.59 -0.02 21.66
C GLU A 99 -8.70 0.94 20.87
N ILE A 100 -8.21 0.55 19.69
CA ILE A 100 -7.16 1.30 18.94
C ILE A 100 -7.74 2.36 17.98
N GLU A 101 -9.07 2.45 17.82
CA GLU A 101 -9.69 3.50 17.00
C GLU A 101 -9.37 4.93 17.47
N VAL A 102 -8.79 5.11 18.67
CA VAL A 102 -8.46 6.44 19.20
C VAL A 102 -7.10 6.95 18.72
N ASP A 103 -6.15 6.09 18.35
CA ASP A 103 -4.73 6.47 18.13
C ASP A 103 -4.24 6.35 16.67
N ASP A 104 -5.05 5.78 15.76
CA ASP A 104 -4.78 5.82 14.31
C ASP A 104 -5.04 7.19 13.66
N LYS A 105 -5.15 8.24 14.48
CA LYS A 105 -5.00 9.62 14.01
C LYS A 105 -3.52 9.86 13.77
N MET A 106 -3.01 9.41 12.62
CA MET A 106 -1.74 9.90 12.07
C MET A 106 -1.72 11.41 12.28
N GLU A 107 -0.71 11.90 13.00
CA GLU A 107 -0.49 13.34 13.18
C GLU A 107 -0.24 13.97 11.81
N ALA A 108 -1.32 14.39 11.15
CA ALA A 108 -1.25 15.14 9.92
C ALA A 108 -0.90 16.58 10.29
N ASP A 109 0.26 17.06 9.82
CA ASP A 109 0.69 18.45 9.99
C ASP A 109 -0.32 19.47 9.43
N VAL A 110 -1.25 19.03 8.58
CA VAL A 110 -2.28 19.86 7.94
C VAL A 110 -3.63 19.15 8.05
N SER A 111 -4.64 19.85 8.58
CA SER A 111 -6.02 19.37 8.61
C SER A 111 -6.62 19.31 7.20
N ASP A 112 -7.48 18.32 6.93
CA ASP A 112 -8.23 18.20 5.66
C ASP A 112 -8.98 19.49 5.29
N ALA A 113 -9.50 20.20 6.29
CA ALA A 113 -10.18 21.48 6.09
C ALA A 113 -9.23 22.58 5.58
N GLU A 114 -7.99 22.60 6.07
CA GLU A 114 -6.97 23.54 5.62
C GLU A 114 -6.45 23.15 4.23
N MET A 115 -6.27 21.86 3.98
CA MET A 115 -5.92 21.33 2.67
C MET A 115 -6.96 21.74 1.61
N ALA A 116 -8.26 21.58 1.90
CA ALA A 116 -9.34 21.98 1.01
C ALA A 116 -9.29 23.48 0.63
N ARG A 117 -9.08 24.38 1.62
CA ARG A 117 -8.96 25.83 1.36
C ARG A 117 -7.76 26.17 0.48
N ARG A 118 -6.63 25.46 0.66
CA ARG A 118 -5.44 25.64 -0.20
C ARG A 118 -5.73 25.19 -1.64
N TYR A 119 -6.43 24.07 -1.82
CA TYR A 119 -6.81 23.57 -3.15
C TYR A 119 -7.86 24.43 -3.86
N GLU A 120 -8.81 25.03 -3.14
CA GLU A 120 -9.82 25.95 -3.71
C GLU A 120 -9.16 27.09 -4.51
N THR A 121 -8.13 27.71 -3.94
CA THR A 121 -7.41 28.83 -4.58
C THR A 121 -6.45 28.39 -5.68
N LEU A 122 -5.84 27.19 -5.56
CA LEU A 122 -4.80 26.72 -6.46
C LEU A 122 -5.36 26.03 -7.71
N VAL A 123 -6.40 25.22 -7.59
CA VAL A 123 -6.95 24.42 -8.71
C VAL A 123 -7.51 25.33 -9.81
N GLY A 124 -8.18 26.42 -9.45
CA GLY A 124 -8.71 27.39 -10.41
C GLY A 124 -7.64 28.16 -11.20
N THR A 125 -6.42 28.28 -10.67
CA THR A 125 -5.32 29.03 -11.32
C THR A 125 -4.35 28.13 -12.08
N VAL A 126 -4.18 26.88 -11.65
CA VAL A 126 -3.28 25.91 -12.31
C VAL A 126 -3.91 25.36 -13.58
N GLY A 127 -5.22 25.05 -13.58
CA GLY A 127 -5.93 24.62 -14.79
C GLY A 127 -5.81 25.63 -15.92
N LYS A 128 -5.92 26.93 -15.62
CA LYS A 128 -5.81 28.04 -16.58
C LYS A 128 -4.45 28.10 -17.30
N LYS A 129 -3.37 27.54 -16.74
CA LYS A 129 -2.01 27.55 -17.34
C LYS A 129 -1.78 26.43 -18.36
N PHE A 130 -2.56 25.36 -18.30
CA PHE A 130 -2.42 24.18 -19.16
C PHE A 130 -3.54 24.04 -20.19
N MET A 131 -4.47 25.00 -20.27
CA MET A 131 -5.56 24.97 -21.25
C MET A 131 -5.09 25.24 -22.68
N ARG A 132 -5.67 24.50 -23.63
CA ARG A 132 -5.46 24.74 -25.07
C ARG A 132 -6.11 26.08 -25.44
N ARG A 133 -5.51 26.81 -26.40
CA ARG A 133 -5.94 28.17 -26.79
C ARG A 133 -7.38 28.30 -27.28
N ARG A 134 -8.05 27.18 -27.62
CA ARG A 134 -9.47 27.14 -27.99
C ARG A 134 -10.38 27.23 -26.77
N ASP A 135 -10.04 26.48 -25.71
CA ASP A 135 -10.85 26.35 -24.49
C ASP A 135 -10.70 27.59 -23.59
N GLN A 136 -9.59 28.32 -23.71
CA GLN A 136 -9.34 29.56 -22.98
C GLN A 136 -10.29 30.71 -23.36
N ARG A 137 -10.89 30.69 -24.56
CA ARG A 137 -11.83 31.75 -25.00
C ARG A 137 -13.21 31.57 -24.36
N VAL A 138 -13.68 30.33 -24.27
CA VAL A 138 -14.99 29.96 -23.71
C VAL A 138 -15.09 30.37 -22.23
N PHE A 139 -14.01 30.18 -21.45
CA PHE A 139 -13.98 30.56 -20.03
C PHE A 139 -13.98 32.08 -19.77
N MET A 140 -13.44 32.88 -20.69
CA MET A 140 -13.42 34.36 -20.55
C MET A 140 -14.80 34.96 -20.83
N ASP A 141 -15.62 34.27 -21.61
CA ASP A 141 -16.98 34.68 -21.91
C ASP A 141 -17.95 34.34 -20.75
N GLU A 142 -17.69 33.28 -19.97
CA GLU A 142 -18.51 32.89 -18.79
C GLU A 142 -18.27 33.74 -17.53
N GLU A 143 -17.03 34.15 -17.21
CA GLU A 143 -16.75 35.01 -16.04
C GLU A 143 -17.23 36.47 -16.24
N ASN A 144 -17.61 36.85 -17.46
CA ASN A 144 -18.04 38.22 -17.81
C ASN A 144 -19.54 38.47 -17.59
N CYS A 145 -20.31 37.45 -17.21
CA CYS A 145 -21.77 37.53 -17.07
C CYS A 145 -22.26 38.07 -15.71
N GLU A 146 -21.42 38.05 -14.68
CA GLU A 146 -21.91 38.16 -13.28
C GLU A 146 -21.36 39.38 -12.50
N ASN A 147 -20.59 40.31 -13.10
CA ASN A 147 -20.19 41.53 -12.38
C ASN A 147 -20.05 42.75 -13.31
N ILE A 148 -21.11 43.55 -13.34
CA ILE A 148 -21.15 44.90 -13.89
C ILE A 148 -20.43 45.85 -12.92
N GLU A 149 -19.65 46.78 -13.49
CA GLU A 149 -19.04 47.97 -12.89
C GLU A 149 -17.82 47.79 -11.96
N ILE A 150 -16.63 47.94 -12.54
CA ILE A 150 -15.63 49.01 -12.27
C ILE A 150 -14.40 48.67 -13.10
N ARG A 151 -14.06 49.51 -14.09
CA ARG A 151 -12.79 49.39 -14.83
C ARG A 151 -11.70 50.16 -14.07
N PRO A 152 -10.62 49.51 -13.57
CA PRO A 152 -9.37 50.21 -13.33
C PRO A 152 -8.42 50.01 -14.51
N SER A 153 -7.71 51.10 -14.80
CA SER A 153 -6.83 51.34 -15.92
C SER A 153 -5.63 50.37 -16.02
N LYS A 154 -5.09 50.28 -17.24
CA LYS A 154 -3.87 49.60 -17.70
C LYS A 154 -2.92 49.12 -16.58
N LYS A 155 -2.84 47.80 -16.36
CA LYS A 155 -1.93 47.18 -15.37
C LYS A 155 -0.47 47.49 -15.68
N ALA A 156 0.20 48.23 -14.80
CA ALA A 156 1.65 48.42 -14.85
C ALA A 156 2.39 47.08 -14.66
N LYS A 157 3.50 46.89 -15.38
CA LYS A 157 4.34 45.68 -15.30
C LYS A 157 4.95 45.57 -13.90
N LYS A 158 4.53 44.58 -13.11
CA LYS A 158 5.15 44.27 -11.81
C LYS A 158 6.57 43.75 -12.04
N LYS A 159 7.57 44.45 -11.49
CA LYS A 159 8.97 43.99 -11.47
C LYS A 159 9.23 43.21 -10.18
N PHE A 160 10.12 42.24 -10.25
CA PHE A 160 10.52 41.41 -9.12
C PHE A 160 11.22 42.28 -8.06
N LEU A 161 10.67 42.30 -6.85
CA LEU A 161 11.29 42.93 -5.68
C LEU A 161 11.97 41.83 -4.86
N LYS A 162 13.27 41.98 -4.61
CA LYS A 162 14.00 41.05 -3.74
C LYS A 162 13.50 41.20 -2.29
N PRO A 163 13.33 40.09 -1.55
CA PRO A 163 13.08 40.13 -0.11
C PRO A 163 14.19 40.89 0.62
N ARG A 164 13.84 41.60 1.69
CA ARG A 164 14.82 42.20 2.60
C ARG A 164 15.31 41.12 3.55
N ASP A 165 16.61 41.17 3.85
CA ASP A 165 17.26 40.35 4.88
C ASP A 165 16.73 40.68 6.28
#